data_AF-A0A970HMM4-F1
#
_entry.id   AF-A0A970HMM4-F1
#
_cell.length_a   1.000
_cell.length_b   1.000
_cell.length_c   1.000
_cell.angle_alpha   90.00
_cell.angle_beta   90.00
_cell.angle_gamma   90.00
#
_symmetry.space_group_name_H-M   'P 1'
#
loop_
_entity.id
_entity.type
_entity.pdbx_description
1 polymer ?
#
loop_
_entity_poly.entity_id
_entity_poly.type
_entity_poly.pdbx_seq_one_letter_code
_entity_poly.pdbx_strand_id
1 'polypeptide(L)'
;MEDHLKERIWTLSDSDEAASDCQACEEPLQVGDEVAECPRCKALHHLACWIRRGGCARHGCPQTADESLTEKVPPKRDPPARDTLAWLPAALTVVLFVGAIIGIVWSFVHEPSSEGRIAIMTTTGSDLDYLQALANDFSEAHEDLEVSVIVLPADSYDMYEQKLVTMLVAKDPPDIVMLPYSRFVVYASRGALASLEVIKDAVAEAVPYGERLANGEVDGKLYGIPHPSRPVIMAIPASSHNVVEATGLMLHIATNLPFEPGIDDIAQDRLLGTVPTLPPGDRNDDDKDTNDGD
;
A
#
# COMPACT_ATOMS: atom_id res chain seq x y z
N MET A 1 -56.38 -30.74 54.58
CA MET A 1 -56.99 -30.60 53.24
C MET A 1 -56.17 -29.54 52.55
N GLU A 2 -54.98 -29.95 52.08
CA GLU A 2 -54.06 -29.05 51.39
C GLU A 2 -54.63 -28.81 50.00
N ASP A 3 -54.98 -27.55 49.73
CA ASP A 3 -55.46 -27.11 48.43
C ASP A 3 -54.28 -27.18 47.47
N HIS A 4 -54.20 -28.28 46.72
CA HIS A 4 -53.18 -28.46 45.70
C HIS A 4 -53.44 -27.41 44.62
N LEU A 5 -52.67 -26.32 44.68
CA LEU A 5 -52.63 -25.31 43.64
C LEU A 5 -52.28 -26.00 42.32
N LYS A 6 -53.27 -26.12 41.44
CA LYS A 6 -53.13 -26.74 40.12
C LYS A 6 -52.57 -25.75 39.12
N GLU A 7 -51.67 -26.23 38.28
CA GLU A 7 -51.15 -25.51 37.13
C GLU A 7 -52.28 -25.10 36.17
N ARG A 8 -52.11 -23.94 35.53
CA ARG A 8 -52.98 -23.49 34.45
C ARG A 8 -52.35 -23.92 33.14
N ILE A 9 -53.12 -24.65 32.32
CA ILE A 9 -52.69 -25.12 31.00
C ILE A 9 -53.61 -24.50 29.96
N TRP A 10 -53.04 -23.89 28.93
CA TRP A 10 -53.78 -23.35 27.79
C TRP A 10 -52.90 -23.33 26.53
N THR A 11 -53.54 -23.14 25.38
CA THR A 11 -52.84 -22.89 24.11
C THR A 11 -52.70 -21.39 23.93
N LEU A 12 -51.48 -20.91 23.70
CA LEU A 12 -51.21 -19.47 23.54
C LEU A 12 -51.90 -18.94 22.28
N SER A 13 -52.71 -17.89 22.42
CA SER A 13 -53.42 -17.25 21.32
C SER A 13 -52.79 -15.91 20.95
N ASP A 14 -53.10 -15.37 19.75
CA ASP A 14 -52.59 -14.07 19.29
C ASP A 14 -52.98 -12.89 20.20
N SER A 15 -54.01 -13.04 21.03
CA SER A 15 -54.45 -12.03 22.00
C SER A 15 -53.75 -12.11 23.36
N ASP A 16 -53.02 -13.19 23.62
CA ASP A 16 -52.20 -13.32 24.82
C ASP A 16 -50.83 -12.71 24.49
N GLU A 17 -50.40 -11.66 25.20
CA GLU A 17 -49.10 -11.00 24.94
C GLU A 17 -47.94 -12.01 25.05
N ALA A 18 -47.56 -12.59 23.90
CA ALA A 18 -46.53 -13.61 23.77
C ALA A 18 -45.14 -12.97 23.78
N ALA A 19 -44.59 -12.77 24.97
CA ALA A 19 -43.22 -12.25 25.13
C ALA A 19 -42.48 -12.82 26.35
N SER A 20 -42.83 -14.02 26.80
CA SER A 20 -42.12 -14.67 27.91
C SER A 20 -41.43 -15.95 27.45
N ASP A 21 -40.18 -16.12 27.88
CA ASP A 21 -39.39 -17.31 27.59
C ASP A 21 -39.79 -18.47 28.52
N CYS A 22 -39.79 -19.68 27.97
CA CYS A 22 -39.97 -20.89 28.74
C CYS A 22 -38.83 -21.03 29.75
N GLN A 23 -39.16 -21.05 31.05
CA GLN A 23 -38.14 -21.10 32.13
C GLN A 23 -37.36 -22.41 32.19
N ALA A 24 -37.67 -23.39 31.34
CA ALA A 24 -37.00 -24.69 31.29
C ALA A 24 -36.03 -24.84 30.12
N CYS A 25 -36.35 -24.33 28.93
CA CYS A 25 -35.49 -24.40 27.74
C CYS A 25 -34.95 -23.04 27.29
N GLU A 26 -35.41 -21.95 27.90
CA GLU A 26 -35.03 -20.56 27.59
C GLU A 26 -35.40 -20.11 26.16
N GLU A 27 -36.25 -20.89 25.47
CA GLU A 27 -36.79 -20.50 24.17
C GLU A 27 -38.09 -19.68 24.33
N PRO A 28 -38.34 -18.70 23.43
CA PRO A 28 -39.55 -17.89 23.47
C PRO A 28 -40.79 -18.74 23.21
N LEU A 29 -41.85 -18.52 23.98
CA LEU A 29 -43.15 -19.16 23.77
C LEU A 29 -43.83 -18.56 22.53
N GLN A 30 -44.30 -19.41 21.61
CA GLN A 30 -44.92 -18.98 20.36
C GLN A 30 -46.44 -19.18 20.38
N VAL A 31 -47.15 -18.41 19.55
CA VAL A 31 -48.59 -18.60 19.35
C VAL A 31 -48.85 -20.02 18.86
N GLY A 32 -49.82 -20.69 19.47
CA GLY A 32 -50.15 -22.08 19.21
C GLY A 32 -49.38 -23.10 20.06
N ASP A 33 -48.44 -22.66 20.91
CA ASP A 33 -47.81 -23.53 21.91
C ASP A 33 -48.77 -23.86 23.05
N GLU A 34 -48.72 -25.10 23.54
CA GLU A 34 -49.34 -25.46 24.81
C GLU A 34 -48.43 -25.04 25.95
N VAL A 35 -48.94 -24.19 26.83
CA VAL A 35 -48.19 -23.54 27.92
C VAL A 35 -48.72 -24.02 29.25
N ALA A 36 -47.81 -24.30 30.19
CA ALA A 36 -48.10 -24.53 31.59
C ALA A 36 -47.56 -23.36 32.42
N GLU A 37 -48.42 -22.75 33.23
CA GLU A 37 -48.04 -21.73 34.21
C GLU A 37 -47.91 -22.34 35.60
N CYS A 38 -46.76 -22.12 36.23
CA CYS A 38 -46.54 -22.49 37.61
C CYS A 38 -47.51 -21.72 38.52
N PRO A 39 -48.37 -22.40 39.29
CA PRO A 39 -49.36 -21.72 40.12
C PRO A 39 -48.72 -20.94 41.28
N ARG A 40 -47.49 -21.32 41.67
CA ARG A 40 -46.75 -20.70 42.78
C ARG A 40 -45.94 -19.47 42.36
N CYS A 41 -45.15 -19.58 41.30
CA CYS A 41 -44.22 -18.52 40.91
C CYS A 41 -44.55 -17.83 39.59
N LYS A 42 -45.63 -18.24 38.93
CA LYS A 42 -46.13 -17.66 37.66
C LYS A 42 -45.17 -17.76 36.48
N ALA A 43 -44.12 -18.57 36.62
CA ALA A 43 -43.24 -18.96 35.54
C ALA A 43 -44.00 -19.72 34.45
N LEU A 44 -43.70 -19.38 33.20
CA LEU A 44 -44.27 -20.03 32.03
C LEU A 44 -43.31 -21.09 31.49
N HIS A 45 -43.88 -22.19 31.01
CA HIS A 45 -43.17 -23.32 30.45
C HIS A 45 -43.94 -23.87 29.26
N HIS A 46 -43.26 -24.39 28.24
CA HIS A 46 -43.93 -25.33 27.33
C HIS A 46 -44.47 -26.51 28.14
N LEU A 47 -45.69 -26.95 27.86
CA LEU A 47 -46.34 -28.08 28.56
C LEU A 47 -45.45 -29.33 28.55
N ALA A 48 -44.79 -29.61 27.42
CA ALA A 48 -43.85 -30.73 27.30
C ALA A 48 -42.62 -30.58 28.22
N CYS A 49 -42.09 -29.38 28.37
CA CYS A 49 -40.94 -29.11 29.24
C CYS A 49 -41.32 -29.21 30.72
N TRP A 50 -42.52 -28.75 31.08
CA TRP A 50 -43.10 -28.90 32.42
C TRP A 50 -43.23 -30.37 32.82
N ILE A 51 -43.86 -31.18 31.97
CA ILE A 51 -44.07 -32.62 32.23
C ILE A 51 -42.73 -33.37 32.29
N ARG A 52 -41.84 -33.15 31.31
CA ARG A 52 -40.54 -33.87 31.23
C ARG A 52 -39.66 -33.62 32.45
N ARG A 53 -39.69 -32.42 33.00
CA ARG A 53 -38.92 -32.08 34.20
C ARG A 53 -39.63 -32.50 35.49
N GLY A 54 -40.93 -32.80 35.42
CA GLY A 54 -41.76 -33.10 36.58
C GLY A 54 -42.15 -31.86 37.40
N GLY A 55 -42.16 -30.67 36.79
CA GLY A 55 -42.55 -29.42 37.46
C GLY A 55 -41.77 -28.17 37.03
N CYS A 56 -41.77 -27.17 37.92
CA CYS A 56 -41.21 -25.85 37.63
C CYS A 56 -39.67 -25.87 37.55
N ALA A 57 -39.12 -25.20 36.54
CA ALA A 57 -37.67 -25.07 36.35
C ALA A 57 -37.05 -23.83 37.01
N ARG A 58 -37.87 -22.90 37.53
CA ARG A 58 -37.37 -21.69 38.19
C ARG A 58 -36.59 -22.06 39.45
N HIS A 59 -35.38 -21.50 39.57
CA HIS A 59 -34.52 -21.76 40.71
C HIS A 59 -35.24 -21.48 42.04
N GLY A 60 -35.26 -22.48 42.93
CA GLY A 60 -35.89 -22.38 44.26
C GLY A 60 -37.41 -22.61 44.31
N CYS A 61 -38.08 -22.93 43.20
CA CYS A 61 -39.51 -23.27 43.21
C CYS A 61 -39.72 -24.79 43.44
N PRO A 62 -40.38 -25.23 44.52
CA PRO A 62 -40.58 -26.66 44.81
C PRO A 62 -41.83 -27.25 44.11
N GLN A 63 -42.45 -26.52 43.18
CA GLN A 63 -43.69 -26.96 42.54
C GLN A 63 -43.44 -28.10 41.56
N THR A 64 -44.13 -29.21 41.76
CA THR A 64 -44.11 -30.38 40.88
C THR A 64 -45.31 -30.36 39.91
N ALA A 65 -45.17 -31.07 38.79
CA ALA A 65 -46.27 -31.28 37.85
C ALA A 65 -47.31 -32.23 38.46
N ASP A 66 -48.58 -32.01 38.15
CA ASP A 66 -49.66 -32.93 38.50
C ASP A 66 -49.44 -34.28 37.78
N GLU A 67 -49.54 -35.39 38.53
CA GLU A 67 -49.32 -36.74 38.01
C GLU A 67 -50.25 -37.06 36.83
N SER A 68 -51.46 -36.49 36.80
CA SER A 68 -52.44 -36.70 35.72
C SER A 68 -52.01 -36.12 34.36
N LEU A 69 -50.96 -35.30 34.31
CA LEU A 69 -50.42 -34.75 33.06
C LEU A 69 -49.44 -35.70 32.36
N THR A 70 -48.90 -36.69 33.07
CA THR A 70 -47.91 -37.62 32.49
C THR A 70 -48.51 -38.54 31.43
N GLU A 71 -49.83 -38.74 31.42
CA GLU A 71 -50.53 -39.54 30.39
C GLU A 71 -50.85 -38.73 29.12
N LYS A 72 -50.77 -37.38 29.18
CA LYS A 72 -51.11 -36.47 28.07
C LYS A 72 -49.88 -35.75 27.52
N VAL A 73 -48.79 -36.46 27.24
CA VAL A 73 -47.64 -35.87 26.54
C VAL A 73 -47.98 -35.74 25.05
N PRO A 74 -48.18 -34.53 24.50
CA PRO A 74 -48.31 -34.37 23.05
C PRO A 74 -46.97 -34.78 22.39
N PRO A 75 -47.01 -35.36 21.17
CA PRO A 75 -45.78 -35.70 20.45
C PRO A 75 -44.94 -34.43 20.24
N LYS A 76 -43.62 -34.57 20.39
CA LYS A 76 -42.64 -33.51 20.12
C LYS A 76 -42.96 -32.92 18.73
N ARG A 77 -43.38 -31.66 18.67
CA ARG A 77 -43.44 -30.95 17.38
C ARG A 77 -42.02 -30.94 16.81
N ASP A 78 -41.88 -31.46 15.60
CA ASP A 78 -40.66 -31.22 14.84
C ASP A 78 -40.50 -29.70 14.67
N PRO A 79 -39.28 -29.16 14.81
CA PRO A 79 -39.05 -27.75 14.53
C PRO A 79 -39.58 -27.44 13.12
N PRO A 80 -40.15 -26.24 12.87
CA PRO A 80 -40.57 -25.87 11.53
C PRO A 80 -39.38 -26.11 10.60
N ALA A 81 -39.61 -26.88 9.53
CA ALA A 81 -38.59 -27.23 8.57
C ALA A 81 -37.94 -25.93 8.09
N ARG A 82 -36.75 -25.63 8.60
CA ARG A 82 -35.93 -24.55 8.07
C ARG A 82 -35.51 -25.04 6.70
N ASP A 83 -36.10 -24.45 5.66
CA ASP A 83 -35.75 -24.69 4.26
C ASP A 83 -34.22 -24.67 4.13
N THR A 84 -33.62 -25.86 4.07
CA THR A 84 -32.16 -26.05 4.10
C THR A 84 -31.46 -25.53 2.84
N LEU A 85 -32.22 -24.85 1.97
CA LEU A 85 -31.83 -24.27 0.70
C LEU A 85 -31.96 -22.73 0.68
N ALA A 86 -32.47 -22.10 1.75
CA ALA A 86 -32.62 -20.64 1.84
C ALA A 86 -31.33 -19.91 2.30
N TRP A 87 -30.37 -20.64 2.87
CA TRP A 87 -29.08 -20.09 3.34
C TRP A 87 -27.96 -20.15 2.29
N LEU A 88 -28.14 -20.87 1.17
CA LEU A 88 -27.15 -20.93 0.09
C LEU A 88 -26.75 -19.54 -0.47
N PRO A 89 -27.66 -18.58 -0.72
CA PRO A 89 -27.24 -17.25 -1.15
C PRO A 89 -26.52 -16.46 -0.05
N ALA A 90 -26.84 -16.68 1.22
CA ALA A 90 -26.21 -16.01 2.37
C ALA A 90 -24.80 -16.57 2.66
N ALA A 91 -24.62 -17.90 2.55
CA ALA A 91 -23.32 -18.53 2.71
C ALA A 91 -22.37 -18.19 1.56
N LEU A 92 -22.88 -18.14 0.31
CA LEU A 92 -22.09 -17.73 -0.86
C LEU A 92 -21.66 -16.26 -0.76
N THR A 93 -22.53 -15.37 -0.28
CA THR A 93 -22.18 -13.96 -0.07
C THR A 93 -21.13 -13.77 1.03
N VAL A 94 -21.22 -14.52 2.14
CA VAL A 94 -20.18 -14.47 3.19
C VAL A 94 -18.84 -15.01 2.69
N VAL A 95 -18.81 -16.11 1.93
CA VAL A 95 -17.57 -16.66 1.37
C VAL A 95 -16.96 -15.72 0.34
N LEU A 96 -17.77 -15.08 -0.52
CA LEU A 96 -17.30 -14.04 -1.44
C LEU A 96 -16.79 -12.81 -0.70
N PHE A 97 -17.44 -12.39 0.39
CA PHE A 97 -16.96 -11.28 1.22
C PHE A 97 -15.65 -11.62 1.91
N VAL A 98 -15.51 -12.83 2.48
CA VAL A 98 -14.27 -13.27 3.11
C VAL A 98 -13.17 -13.44 2.08
N GLY A 99 -13.45 -13.98 0.90
CA GLY A 99 -12.51 -14.06 -0.22
C GLY A 99 -12.09 -12.67 -0.74
N ALA A 100 -13.02 -11.71 -0.82
CA ALA A 100 -12.72 -10.33 -1.18
C ALA A 100 -11.89 -9.63 -0.09
N ILE A 101 -12.21 -9.82 1.18
CA ILE A 101 -11.43 -9.30 2.31
C ILE A 101 -10.03 -9.94 2.33
N ILE A 102 -9.92 -11.25 2.12
CA ILE A 102 -8.62 -11.95 2.02
C ILE A 102 -7.85 -11.45 0.79
N GLY A 103 -8.51 -11.24 -0.35
CA GLY A 103 -7.88 -10.67 -1.55
C GLY A 103 -7.39 -9.23 -1.33
N ILE A 104 -8.19 -8.40 -0.65
CA ILE A 104 -7.83 -7.04 -0.25
C ILE A 104 -6.66 -7.06 0.74
N VAL A 105 -6.70 -7.94 1.74
CA VAL A 105 -5.61 -8.13 2.71
C VAL A 105 -4.36 -8.68 2.02
N TRP A 106 -4.48 -9.56 1.03
CA TRP A 106 -3.37 -10.01 0.18
C TRP A 106 -2.81 -8.87 -0.66
N SER A 107 -3.64 -7.95 -1.16
CA SER A 107 -3.19 -6.73 -1.85
C SER A 107 -2.51 -5.72 -0.91
N PHE A 108 -2.87 -5.68 0.37
CA PHE A 108 -2.16 -4.88 1.38
C PHE A 108 -0.91 -5.55 1.93
N VAL A 109 -0.85 -6.90 1.97
CA VAL A 109 0.35 -7.66 2.35
C VAL A 109 1.35 -7.76 1.20
N HIS A 110 0.88 -7.76 -0.05
CA HIS A 110 1.69 -7.53 -1.26
C HIS A 110 1.64 -6.07 -1.70
N GLU A 111 1.54 -5.11 -0.76
CA GLU A 111 2.15 -3.81 -1.06
C GLU A 111 3.56 -4.17 -1.52
N PRO A 112 3.96 -3.83 -2.77
CA PRO A 112 5.33 -4.06 -3.17
C PRO A 112 6.11 -3.27 -2.12
N SER A 113 6.84 -3.98 -1.25
CA SER A 113 7.93 -3.33 -0.56
C SER A 113 8.72 -2.64 -1.66
N SER A 114 9.28 -1.48 -1.38
CA SER A 114 10.20 -0.83 -2.33
C SER A 114 11.35 -1.78 -2.74
N GLU A 115 11.52 -2.91 -2.05
CA GLU A 115 12.30 -4.06 -2.49
C GLU A 115 11.75 -4.59 -3.82
N GLY A 116 12.52 -4.34 -4.89
CA GLY A 116 12.21 -4.84 -6.23
C GLY A 116 11.60 -3.81 -7.18
N ARG A 117 11.56 -2.52 -6.84
CA ARG A 117 11.21 -1.45 -7.80
C ARG A 117 12.24 -0.34 -7.81
N ILE A 118 12.80 -0.04 -8.97
CA ILE A 118 13.66 1.12 -9.21
C ILE A 118 12.92 2.15 -10.05
N ALA A 119 12.94 3.41 -9.63
CA ALA A 119 12.39 4.53 -10.40
C ALA A 119 13.48 5.49 -10.88
N ILE A 120 13.53 5.74 -12.19
CA ILE A 120 14.36 6.80 -12.81
C ILE A 120 13.46 8.00 -13.11
N MET A 121 13.79 9.17 -12.59
CA MET A 121 13.07 10.41 -12.89
C MET A 121 13.88 11.33 -13.80
N THR A 122 13.37 11.55 -15.00
CA THR A 122 14.02 12.34 -16.07
C THR A 122 13.03 13.29 -16.75
N THR A 123 13.57 14.18 -17.59
CA THR A 123 12.77 14.91 -18.57
C THR A 123 12.88 14.29 -19.95
N THR A 124 11.89 14.55 -20.81
CA THR A 124 11.92 14.17 -22.23
C THR A 124 13.23 14.60 -22.88
N GLY A 125 13.90 13.68 -23.58
CA GLY A 125 15.17 13.92 -24.27
C GLY A 125 15.29 13.03 -25.50
N SER A 126 16.29 13.29 -26.35
CA SER A 126 16.58 12.50 -27.55
C SER A 126 17.03 11.06 -27.24
N ASP A 127 17.48 10.83 -26.02
CA ASP A 127 17.96 9.57 -25.46
C ASP A 127 16.86 8.73 -24.80
N LEU A 128 15.62 9.23 -24.70
CA LEU A 128 14.58 8.60 -23.90
C LEU A 128 14.29 7.15 -24.31
N ASP A 129 14.26 6.85 -25.61
CA ASP A 129 14.04 5.49 -26.11
C ASP A 129 15.21 4.56 -25.73
N TYR A 130 16.45 5.06 -25.77
CA TYR A 130 17.62 4.31 -25.32
C TYR A 130 17.59 4.07 -23.82
N LEU A 131 17.24 5.09 -23.03
CA LEU A 131 17.12 4.98 -21.58
C LEU A 131 16.05 3.95 -21.19
N GLN A 132 14.91 3.94 -21.88
CA GLN A 132 13.86 2.94 -21.65
C GLN A 132 14.32 1.53 -22.03
N ALA A 133 15.04 1.38 -23.15
CA ALA A 133 15.61 0.08 -23.52
C ALA A 133 16.58 -0.43 -22.45
N LEU A 134 17.50 0.40 -21.96
CA LEU A 134 18.45 0.02 -20.91
C LEU A 134 17.77 -0.28 -19.56
N ALA A 135 16.72 0.45 -19.22
CA ALA A 135 15.90 0.16 -18.04
C ALA A 135 15.24 -1.22 -18.16
N ASN A 136 14.69 -1.55 -19.33
CA ASN A 136 14.08 -2.85 -19.59
C ASN A 136 15.13 -3.97 -19.58
N ASP A 137 16.27 -3.79 -20.25
CA ASP A 137 17.35 -4.78 -20.29
C ASP A 137 17.86 -5.11 -18.88
N PHE A 138 17.99 -4.09 -18.03
CA PHE A 138 18.35 -4.28 -16.62
C PHE A 138 17.25 -5.02 -15.85
N SER A 139 15.99 -4.63 -16.02
CA SER A 139 14.85 -5.32 -15.39
C SER A 139 14.76 -6.79 -15.81
N GLU A 140 14.95 -7.12 -17.08
CA GLU A 140 14.94 -8.51 -17.60
C GLU A 140 16.09 -9.35 -17.04
N ALA A 141 17.25 -8.74 -16.75
CA ALA A 141 18.38 -9.41 -16.13
C ALA A 141 18.20 -9.68 -14.63
N HIS A 142 17.16 -9.11 -14.00
CA HIS A 142 16.91 -9.17 -12.57
C HIS A 142 15.45 -9.59 -12.29
N GLU A 143 15.21 -10.89 -12.11
CA GLU A 143 13.85 -11.47 -11.96
C GLU A 143 12.99 -10.82 -10.85
N ASP A 144 13.64 -10.27 -9.82
CA ASP A 144 12.99 -9.64 -8.67
C ASP A 144 12.91 -8.10 -8.76
N LEU A 145 13.26 -7.49 -9.90
CA LEU A 145 13.43 -6.05 -10.03
C LEU A 145 12.70 -5.45 -11.25
N GLU A 146 11.72 -4.59 -10.97
CA GLU A 146 11.00 -3.77 -11.95
C GLU A 146 11.66 -2.38 -12.05
N VAL A 147 12.08 -1.97 -13.25
CA VAL A 147 12.58 -0.61 -13.49
C VAL A 147 11.50 0.23 -14.18
N SER A 148 11.21 1.41 -13.63
CA SER A 148 10.25 2.36 -14.20
C SER A 148 10.91 3.70 -14.52
N VAL A 149 10.47 4.34 -15.60
CA VAL A 149 10.97 5.67 -16.02
C VAL A 149 9.84 6.70 -15.89
N ILE A 150 9.99 7.61 -14.93
CA ILE A 150 9.11 8.75 -14.71
C ILE A 150 9.59 9.91 -15.60
N VAL A 151 8.85 10.17 -16.67
CA VAL A 151 9.20 11.21 -17.65
C VAL A 151 8.36 12.47 -17.42
N LEU A 152 9.03 13.63 -17.36
CA LEU A 152 8.39 14.95 -17.35
C LEU A 152 8.73 15.75 -18.61
N PRO A 153 7.92 16.73 -19.03
CA PRO A 153 8.25 17.59 -20.15
C PRO A 153 9.56 18.37 -19.94
N ALA A 154 10.39 18.48 -20.97
CA ALA A 154 11.70 19.17 -20.90
C ALA A 154 11.62 20.67 -20.59
N ASP A 155 10.54 21.32 -21.01
CA ASP A 155 10.29 22.75 -20.79
C ASP A 155 9.72 23.06 -19.40
N SER A 156 9.44 22.04 -18.60
CA SER A 156 8.71 22.15 -17.34
C SER A 156 9.60 21.79 -16.15
N TYR A 157 10.78 22.40 -16.06
CA TYR A 157 11.74 22.10 -14.98
C TYR A 157 11.17 22.40 -13.58
N ASP A 158 10.36 23.45 -13.42
CA ASP A 158 9.69 23.73 -12.15
C ASP A 158 8.78 22.57 -11.71
N MET A 159 8.12 21.89 -12.66
CA MET A 159 7.30 20.71 -12.37
C MET A 159 8.17 19.51 -11.98
N TYR A 160 9.32 19.35 -12.63
CA TYR A 160 10.32 18.34 -12.25
C TYR A 160 10.75 18.55 -10.80
N GLU A 161 11.18 19.77 -10.46
CA GLU A 161 11.66 20.09 -9.12
C GLU A 161 10.54 19.94 -8.07
N GLN A 162 9.34 20.45 -8.35
CA GLN A 162 8.20 20.30 -7.46
C GLN A 162 7.85 18.84 -7.18
N LYS A 163 7.83 17.99 -8.22
CA LYS A 163 7.54 16.56 -8.07
C LYS A 163 8.62 15.86 -7.27
N LEU A 164 9.90 16.13 -7.56
CA LEU A 164 11.02 15.54 -6.82
C LEU A 164 10.98 15.93 -5.33
N VAL A 165 10.81 17.20 -5.02
CA VAL A 165 10.72 17.67 -3.62
C VAL A 165 9.52 17.05 -2.91
N THR A 166 8.38 16.91 -3.58
CA THR A 166 7.19 16.25 -3.00
C THR A 166 7.48 14.79 -2.65
N MET A 167 8.12 14.05 -3.54
CA MET A 167 8.50 12.65 -3.33
C MET A 167 9.55 12.49 -2.21
N LEU A 168 10.53 13.39 -2.13
CA LEU A 168 11.51 13.42 -1.04
C LEU A 168 10.85 13.67 0.33
N VAL A 169 9.91 14.62 0.41
CA VAL A 169 9.16 14.90 1.65
C VAL A 169 8.27 13.72 2.04
N ALA A 170 7.69 13.04 1.06
CA ALA A 170 6.91 11.82 1.25
C ALA A 170 7.77 10.61 1.68
N LYS A 171 9.11 10.73 1.69
CA LYS A 171 10.07 9.66 1.93
C LYS A 171 9.93 8.49 0.94
N ASP A 172 9.56 8.82 -0.29
CA ASP A 172 9.42 7.87 -1.39
C ASP A 172 10.04 8.47 -2.65
N PRO A 173 11.36 8.76 -2.64
CA PRO A 173 12.03 9.38 -3.77
C PRO A 173 12.19 8.40 -4.95
N PRO A 174 12.36 8.90 -6.18
CA PRO A 174 12.97 8.11 -7.24
C PRO A 174 14.38 7.68 -6.83
N ASP A 175 14.84 6.53 -7.30
CA ASP A 175 16.17 6.02 -6.98
C ASP A 175 17.26 6.66 -7.85
N ILE A 176 16.94 7.05 -9.08
CA ILE A 176 17.85 7.80 -9.96
C ILE A 176 17.15 9.08 -10.40
N VAL A 177 17.83 10.22 -10.24
CA VAL A 177 17.35 11.53 -10.68
C VAL A 177 18.35 12.14 -11.66
N MET A 178 17.85 12.89 -12.64
CA MET A 178 18.66 13.65 -13.61
C MET A 178 18.51 15.14 -13.34
N LEU A 179 19.58 15.75 -12.81
CA LEU A 179 19.57 17.12 -12.32
C LEU A 179 20.43 18.03 -13.19
N PRO A 180 20.02 19.27 -13.48
CA PRO A 180 20.92 20.32 -13.92
C PRO A 180 22.06 20.49 -12.91
N TYR A 181 23.25 20.88 -13.39
CA TYR A 181 24.46 20.94 -12.57
C TYR A 181 24.29 21.80 -11.30
N SER A 182 23.70 23.00 -11.42
CA SER A 182 23.45 23.90 -10.27
C SER A 182 22.62 23.24 -9.17
N ARG A 183 21.63 22.44 -9.55
CA ARG A 183 20.73 21.75 -8.61
C ARG A 183 21.40 20.54 -8.01
N PHE A 184 22.14 19.78 -8.82
CA PHE A 184 23.00 18.70 -8.33
C PHE A 184 23.92 19.18 -7.19
N VAL A 185 24.64 20.30 -7.37
CA VAL A 185 25.54 20.86 -6.34
C VAL A 185 24.77 21.22 -5.06
N VAL A 186 23.57 21.79 -5.18
CA VAL A 186 22.72 22.14 -4.02
C VAL A 186 22.27 20.89 -3.25
N TYR A 187 21.86 19.82 -3.94
CA TYR A 187 21.45 18.59 -3.27
C TYR A 187 22.64 17.85 -2.64
N ALA A 188 23.77 17.75 -3.34
CA ALA A 188 24.99 17.12 -2.84
C ALA A 188 25.52 17.82 -1.58
N SER A 189 25.67 19.16 -1.62
CA SER A 189 26.17 19.96 -0.49
C SER A 189 25.29 19.91 0.76
N ARG A 190 24.00 19.56 0.59
CA ARG A 190 23.04 19.35 1.69
C ARG A 190 23.02 17.91 2.21
N GLY A 191 23.85 17.01 1.66
CA GLY A 191 23.87 15.60 2.01
C GLY A 191 22.63 14.83 1.53
N ALA A 192 21.91 15.35 0.54
CA ALA A 192 20.68 14.73 0.02
C ALA A 192 20.93 13.65 -1.04
N LEU A 193 22.20 13.44 -1.44
CA LEU A 193 22.59 12.46 -2.45
C LEU A 193 23.51 11.39 -1.85
N ALA A 194 23.34 10.16 -2.31
CA ALA A 194 24.20 9.03 -1.96
C ALA A 194 25.58 9.20 -2.60
N SER A 195 26.60 8.68 -1.93
CA SER A 195 27.95 8.64 -2.48
C SER A 195 28.09 7.57 -3.55
N LEU A 196 28.79 7.89 -4.64
CA LEU A 196 29.10 6.99 -5.74
C LEU A 196 30.59 6.62 -5.81
N GLU A 197 31.36 6.85 -4.73
CA GLU A 197 32.80 6.58 -4.70
C GLU A 197 33.14 5.13 -5.07
N VAL A 198 32.25 4.19 -4.73
CA VAL A 198 32.43 2.76 -5.01
C VAL A 198 32.48 2.42 -6.50
N ILE A 199 31.91 3.26 -7.38
CA ILE A 199 31.92 3.06 -8.83
C ILE A 199 32.80 4.07 -9.59
N LYS A 200 33.47 4.99 -8.89
CA LYS A 200 34.24 6.08 -9.52
C LYS A 200 35.25 5.57 -10.55
N ASP A 201 36.07 4.60 -10.16
CA ASP A 201 37.12 4.04 -11.03
C ASP A 201 36.51 3.26 -12.21
N ALA A 202 35.45 2.49 -11.97
CA ALA A 202 34.76 1.73 -13.00
C ALA A 202 34.15 2.64 -14.08
N VAL A 203 33.57 3.77 -13.67
CA VAL A 203 33.01 4.78 -14.58
C VAL A 203 34.12 5.47 -15.37
N ALA A 204 35.20 5.86 -14.71
CA ALA A 204 36.35 6.53 -15.34
C ALA A 204 37.04 5.63 -16.38
N GLU A 205 37.08 4.32 -16.15
CA GLU A 205 37.62 3.35 -17.10
C GLU A 205 36.67 3.09 -18.29
N ALA A 206 35.37 2.97 -18.01
CA ALA A 206 34.40 2.54 -19.01
C ALA A 206 33.94 3.66 -19.94
N VAL A 207 33.94 4.92 -19.49
CA VAL A 207 33.39 6.06 -20.25
C VAL A 207 34.44 7.17 -20.34
N PRO A 208 34.72 7.72 -21.54
CA PRO A 208 35.78 8.71 -21.75
C PRO A 208 35.35 10.12 -21.32
N TYR A 209 34.89 10.30 -20.09
CA TYR A 209 34.48 11.60 -19.55
C TYR A 209 35.63 12.62 -19.49
N GLY A 210 36.87 12.16 -19.31
CA GLY A 210 38.00 13.06 -19.03
C GLY A 210 37.73 13.92 -17.79
N GLU A 211 38.00 15.21 -17.89
CA GLU A 211 37.76 16.16 -16.80
C GLU A 211 36.27 16.32 -16.44
N ARG A 212 35.35 15.96 -17.35
CA ARG A 212 33.90 16.11 -17.13
C ARG A 212 33.41 15.30 -15.93
N LEU A 213 34.05 14.17 -15.60
CA LEU A 213 33.65 13.36 -14.44
C LEU A 213 33.74 14.16 -13.13
N ALA A 214 34.64 15.14 -13.05
CA ALA A 214 34.78 16.01 -11.89
C ALA A 214 33.54 16.88 -11.64
N ASN A 215 32.67 17.11 -12.64
CA ASN A 215 31.40 17.81 -12.46
C ASN A 215 30.41 17.00 -11.59
N GLY A 216 30.65 15.70 -11.41
CA GLY A 216 29.92 14.84 -10.48
C GLY A 216 30.43 14.89 -9.03
N GLU A 217 31.46 15.71 -8.74
CA GLU A 217 32.08 15.80 -7.43
C GLU A 217 31.63 17.04 -6.66
N VAL A 218 31.40 16.88 -5.36
CA VAL A 218 31.23 17.97 -4.40
C VAL A 218 32.08 17.66 -3.17
N ASP A 219 32.85 18.65 -2.73
CA ASP A 219 33.83 18.49 -1.64
C ASP A 219 34.82 17.33 -1.84
N GLY A 220 35.22 17.10 -3.10
CA GLY A 220 36.20 16.07 -3.48
C GLY A 220 35.66 14.63 -3.48
N LYS A 221 34.33 14.46 -3.44
CA LYS A 221 33.67 13.17 -3.40
C LYS A 221 32.59 13.09 -4.49
N LEU A 222 32.51 11.95 -5.17
CA LEU A 222 31.58 11.68 -6.24
C LEU A 222 30.18 11.42 -5.68
N TYR A 223 29.22 12.23 -6.12
CA TYR A 223 27.80 12.15 -5.78
C TYR A 223 26.90 12.01 -7.01
N GLY A 224 27.46 12.20 -8.21
CA GLY A 224 26.73 12.04 -9.46
C GLY A 224 27.64 11.66 -10.61
N ILE A 225 27.05 11.21 -11.71
CA ILE A 225 27.74 10.88 -12.96
C ILE A 225 27.17 11.78 -14.05
N PRO A 226 27.99 12.56 -14.77
CA PRO A 226 27.51 13.34 -15.91
C PRO A 226 26.82 12.44 -16.94
N HIS A 227 25.67 12.85 -17.45
CA HIS A 227 24.94 12.04 -18.42
C HIS A 227 25.74 11.94 -19.74
N PRO A 228 25.94 10.75 -20.34
CA PRO A 228 26.81 10.57 -21.50
C PRO A 228 26.52 11.51 -22.69
N SER A 229 25.24 11.86 -22.91
CA SER A 229 24.78 12.66 -24.06
C SER A 229 23.95 13.90 -23.71
N ARG A 230 23.85 14.28 -22.42
CA ARG A 230 22.98 15.39 -21.99
C ARG A 230 23.66 16.27 -20.94
N PRO A 231 23.32 17.57 -20.87
CA PRO A 231 23.85 18.49 -19.87
C PRO A 231 23.12 18.35 -18.52
N VAL A 232 23.07 17.13 -17.99
CA VAL A 232 22.51 16.80 -16.66
C VAL A 232 23.46 15.85 -15.93
N ILE A 233 23.40 15.86 -14.60
CA ILE A 233 24.08 14.93 -13.73
C ILE A 233 23.08 13.89 -13.23
N MET A 234 23.38 12.61 -13.44
CA MET A 234 22.64 11.50 -12.84
C MET A 234 23.07 11.33 -11.38
N ALA A 235 22.14 11.25 -10.45
CA ALA A 235 22.42 11.09 -9.03
C ALA A 235 21.41 10.16 -8.35
N ILE A 236 21.81 9.59 -7.21
CA ILE A 236 20.94 8.75 -6.37
C ILE A 236 20.59 9.55 -5.11
N PRO A 237 19.31 9.80 -4.80
CA PRO A 237 18.93 10.40 -3.53
C PRO A 237 19.39 9.54 -2.35
N ALA A 238 19.93 10.17 -1.30
CA ALA A 238 20.44 9.46 -0.12
C ALA A 238 19.34 8.69 0.65
N SER A 239 18.07 9.05 0.42
CA SER A 239 16.89 8.40 0.99
C SER A 239 16.29 7.33 0.08
N SER A 240 16.90 6.98 -1.05
CA SER A 240 16.49 5.83 -1.86
C SER A 240 16.62 4.53 -1.04
N HIS A 241 15.66 3.62 -1.21
CA HIS A 241 15.70 2.31 -0.55
C HIS A 241 16.54 1.28 -1.33
N ASN A 242 16.87 1.56 -2.59
CA ASN A 242 17.53 0.64 -3.52
C ASN A 242 18.90 1.16 -3.98
N VAL A 243 19.69 1.75 -3.07
CA VAL A 243 20.96 2.43 -3.43
C VAL A 243 21.92 1.50 -4.16
N VAL A 244 22.00 0.22 -3.79
CA VAL A 244 22.94 -0.74 -4.40
C VAL A 244 22.53 -1.06 -5.84
N GLU A 245 21.27 -1.41 -6.04
CA GLU A 245 20.72 -1.78 -7.34
C GLU A 245 20.66 -0.55 -8.27
N ALA A 246 20.31 0.62 -7.73
CA ALA A 246 20.35 1.89 -8.46
C ALA A 246 21.77 2.29 -8.86
N THR A 247 22.78 1.97 -8.05
CA THR A 247 24.20 2.18 -8.41
C THR A 247 24.59 1.27 -9.57
N GLY A 248 24.16 0.00 -9.55
CA GLY A 248 24.35 -0.94 -10.66
C GLY A 248 23.67 -0.48 -11.95
N LEU A 249 22.41 -0.05 -11.86
CA LEU A 249 21.67 0.49 -13.00
C LEU A 249 22.29 1.78 -13.53
N MET A 250 22.73 2.69 -12.66
CA MET A 250 23.39 3.93 -13.07
C MET A 250 24.70 3.65 -13.84
N LEU A 251 25.50 2.69 -13.38
CA LEU A 251 26.69 2.26 -14.10
C LEU A 251 26.30 1.66 -15.47
N HIS A 252 25.30 0.77 -15.50
CA HIS A 252 24.80 0.17 -16.73
C HIS A 252 24.34 1.24 -17.74
N ILE A 253 23.60 2.25 -17.29
CA ILE A 253 23.17 3.38 -18.11
C ILE A 253 24.38 4.17 -18.63
N ALA A 254 25.30 4.55 -17.75
CA ALA A 254 26.47 5.35 -18.10
C ALA A 254 27.35 4.67 -19.16
N THR A 255 27.52 3.36 -19.09
CA THR A 255 28.40 2.61 -20.00
C THR A 255 27.76 2.22 -21.33
N ASN A 256 26.42 2.18 -21.41
CA ASN A 256 25.70 1.70 -22.60
C ASN A 256 24.94 2.80 -23.34
N LEU A 257 24.74 3.97 -22.74
CA LEU A 257 24.23 5.12 -23.49
C LEU A 257 25.28 5.65 -24.47
N PRO A 258 24.86 6.15 -25.65
CA PRO A 258 25.77 6.82 -26.56
C PRO A 258 26.48 8.00 -25.89
N PHE A 259 27.81 8.01 -25.95
CA PHE A 259 28.61 9.11 -25.42
C PHE A 259 28.73 10.24 -26.45
N GLU A 260 28.37 11.45 -26.06
CA GLU A 260 28.54 12.66 -26.87
C GLU A 260 29.69 13.50 -26.29
N PRO A 261 30.81 13.67 -27.03
CA PRO A 261 31.92 14.48 -26.55
C PRO A 261 31.57 15.97 -26.55
N GLY A 262 32.13 16.73 -25.61
CA GLY A 262 32.00 18.19 -25.58
C GLY A 262 30.68 18.72 -25.02
N ILE A 263 29.88 17.88 -24.35
CA ILE A 263 28.72 18.34 -23.58
C ILE A 263 29.16 19.26 -22.44
N ASP A 264 28.58 20.45 -22.38
CA ASP A 264 28.73 21.42 -21.29
C ASP A 264 27.60 21.22 -20.27
N ASP A 265 27.91 20.63 -19.12
CA ASP A 265 26.93 20.33 -18.05
C ASP A 265 26.25 21.57 -17.46
N ILE A 266 26.84 22.75 -17.67
CA ILE A 266 26.29 24.03 -17.19
C ILE A 266 25.36 24.64 -18.25
N ALA A 267 25.32 24.11 -19.48
CA ALA A 267 24.50 24.65 -20.56
C ALA A 267 23.01 24.71 -20.18
N GLN A 268 22.50 23.69 -19.50
CA GLN A 268 21.10 23.68 -19.06
C GLN A 268 20.83 24.75 -18.00
N ASP A 269 21.76 24.99 -17.08
CA ASP A 269 21.61 26.04 -16.07
C ASP A 269 21.51 27.42 -16.72
N ARG A 270 22.26 27.67 -17.82
CA ARG A 270 22.19 28.93 -18.57
C ARG A 270 20.82 29.12 -19.21
N LEU A 271 20.23 28.05 -19.76
CA LEU A 271 18.88 28.09 -20.33
C LEU A 271 17.82 28.35 -19.25
N LEU A 272 18.02 27.80 -18.05
CA LEU A 272 17.14 28.00 -16.90
C LEU A 272 17.37 29.34 -16.18
N GLY A 273 18.35 30.14 -16.60
CA GLY A 273 18.69 31.42 -15.94
C GLY A 273 19.22 31.25 -14.51
N THR A 274 19.75 30.07 -14.18
CA THR A 274 20.20 29.70 -12.83
C THR A 274 21.70 29.87 -12.61
N VAL A 275 22.47 30.05 -13.70
CA VAL A 275 23.86 30.52 -13.59
C VAL A 275 23.84 32.02 -13.29
N PRO A 276 24.55 32.50 -12.25
CA PRO A 276 24.82 33.93 -12.14
C PRO A 276 25.44 34.40 -13.45
N THR A 277 24.80 35.36 -14.14
CA THR A 277 25.44 36.01 -15.28
C THR A 277 26.79 36.51 -14.79
N LEU A 278 27.88 35.93 -15.30
CA LEU A 278 29.19 36.55 -15.12
C LEU A 278 29.04 38.00 -15.62
N PRO A 279 29.40 39.01 -14.82
CA PRO A 279 29.42 40.37 -15.33
C PRO A 279 30.28 40.42 -16.59
N PRO A 280 29.94 41.23 -17.60
CA PRO A 280 30.77 41.35 -18.80
C PRO A 280 32.12 41.98 -18.41
N GLY A 281 33.15 41.14 -18.25
CA GLY A 281 34.55 41.49 -17.98
C GLY A 281 35.21 40.30 -17.25
N ASP A 282 36.26 39.65 -17.73
CA ASP A 282 37.28 40.01 -18.70
C ASP A 282 37.29 39.01 -19.86
N ARG A 283 37.01 39.48 -21.08
CA ARG A 283 37.71 38.92 -22.24
C ARG A 283 39.08 39.60 -22.22
N ASN A 284 40.13 38.85 -21.94
CA ASN A 284 41.47 39.28 -22.30
C ASN A 284 41.52 39.36 -23.82
N ASP A 285 41.22 40.55 -24.34
CA ASP A 285 41.61 40.99 -25.67
C ASP A 285 43.13 41.21 -25.68
N ASP A 286 43.90 40.12 -25.58
CA ASP A 286 45.36 40.11 -25.77
C ASP A 286 45.75 39.79 -27.23
N ASP A 287 44.78 39.72 -28.16
CA ASP A 287 45.06 39.79 -29.60
C ASP A 287 45.10 41.25 -30.06
N LYS A 288 46.17 41.95 -29.66
CA LYS A 288 46.64 43.14 -30.36
C LYS A 288 48.07 42.94 -30.84
N ASP A 289 48.19 43.12 -32.15
CA ASP A 289 49.36 43.67 -32.83
C ASP A 289 50.63 42.81 -32.88
N THR A 290 50.66 41.84 -33.79
CA THR A 290 51.84 41.67 -34.66
C THR A 290 51.41 41.29 -36.09
N ASN A 291 51.07 42.28 -36.90
CA ASN A 291 51.32 42.18 -38.34
C ASN A 291 51.54 43.57 -38.94
N ASP A 292 52.74 44.10 -38.71
CA ASP A 292 53.34 45.15 -39.53
C ASP A 292 54.65 44.60 -40.11
N GLY A 293 54.68 44.47 -41.45
CA GLY A 293 55.85 44.66 -42.31
C GLY A 293 56.97 43.62 -42.31
N ASP A 294 56.99 42.76 -43.34
CA ASP A 294 57.93 42.86 -44.49
C ASP A 294 57.52 41.93 -45.64
#